data_AF-A0A8T4ZAS1-F1
#
_entry.id   AF-A0A8T4ZAS1-F1
#
_cell.length_a   1.000
_cell.length_b   1.000
_cell.length_c   1.000
_cell.angle_alpha   90.00
_cell.angle_beta   90.00
_cell.angle_gamma   90.00
#
_symmetry.space_group_name_H-M   'P 1'
#
loop_
_entity.id
_entity.type
_entity.pdbx_description
1 polymer ?
#
loop_
_entity_poly.entity_id
_entity_poly.type
_entity_poly.pdbx_seq_one_letter_code
_entity_poly.pdbx_strand_id
1 'polypeptide(L)'
;MGNECDVDISDVLAYLSLDPNTKVICAYVEGVKDGRKLIEVGRLVARSKPIIVLKAGSSEAGARASLSHTGSIAGSESVVDAGLR
;
A
#
# COMPACT_ATOMS: atom_id res chain seq x y z
N MET A 1 1.72 6.21 5.68
CA MET A 1 2.68 6.90 6.58
C MET A 1 2.64 8.38 6.29
N GLY A 2 2.93 9.28 7.24
CA GLY A 2 3.13 10.73 7.02
C GLY A 2 2.55 11.31 5.72
N ASN A 3 3.39 11.89 4.87
CA ASN A 3 3.03 12.33 3.52
C ASN A 3 3.70 11.50 2.41
N GLU A 4 4.45 10.45 2.75
CA GLU A 4 5.22 9.60 1.81
C GLU A 4 6.02 10.43 0.78
N CYS A 5 6.62 11.54 1.23
CA CYS A 5 7.36 12.43 0.34
C CYS A 5 8.64 11.77 -0.20
N ASP A 6 9.31 10.99 0.65
CA ASP A 6 10.59 10.32 0.40
C ASP A 6 10.42 8.79 0.46
N VAL A 7 10.15 8.24 1.64
CA VAL A 7 9.91 6.80 1.85
C VAL A 7 8.45 6.45 1.58
N ASP A 8 8.22 5.48 0.69
CA ASP A 8 6.89 4.96 0.38
C ASP A 8 6.63 3.57 0.98
N ILE A 9 5.40 3.10 0.89
CA ILE A 9 4.99 1.78 1.41
C ILE A 9 5.82 0.62 0.82
N SER A 10 6.24 0.71 -0.43
CA SER A 10 7.02 -0.35 -1.08
C SER A 10 8.40 -0.46 -0.45
N ASP A 11 9.01 0.66 -0.09
CA ASP A 11 10.30 0.68 0.61
C ASP A 11 10.20 -0.01 1.97
N VAL A 12 9.11 0.24 2.70
CA VAL A 12 8.85 -0.40 4.00
C VAL A 12 8.60 -1.90 3.85
N LEU A 13 7.83 -2.32 2.83
CA LEU A 13 7.62 -3.74 2.54
C LEU A 13 8.94 -4.45 2.25
N ALA A 14 9.79 -3.85 1.43
CA ALA A 14 11.12 -4.39 1.10
C ALA A 14 11.98 -4.52 2.36
N TYR A 15 12.02 -3.49 3.22
CA TYR A 15 12.76 -3.52 4.48
C TYR A 15 12.25 -4.62 5.42
N LEU A 16 10.93 -4.66 5.67
CA LEU A 16 10.30 -5.64 6.56
C LEU A 16 10.41 -7.08 6.04
N SER A 17 10.58 -7.27 4.73
CA SER A 17 10.83 -8.59 4.14
C SER A 17 12.13 -9.22 4.63
N LEU A 18 13.15 -8.39 4.94
CA LEU A 18 14.46 -8.84 5.37
C LEU A 18 14.59 -9.00 6.90
N ASP A 19 13.69 -8.43 7.69
CA ASP A 19 13.74 -8.53 9.15
C ASP A 19 13.33 -9.94 9.64
N PRO A 20 14.23 -10.73 10.25
CA PRO A 20 13.91 -12.08 10.72
C PRO A 20 12.85 -12.10 11.83
N ASN A 21 12.63 -10.99 12.54
CA ASN A 21 11.65 -10.90 13.61
C ASN A 21 10.22 -10.64 13.10
N THR A 22 10.09 -10.04 11.91
CA THR A 22 8.80 -9.80 11.27
C THR A 22 8.28 -11.07 10.61
N LYS A 23 7.11 -11.56 11.06
CA LYS A 23 6.44 -12.76 10.53
C LYS A 23 5.24 -12.44 9.63
N VAL A 24 4.55 -11.33 9.88
CA VAL A 24 3.38 -10.87 9.14
C VAL A 24 3.48 -9.34 9.01
N ILE A 25 3.10 -8.81 7.86
CA ILE A 25 3.12 -7.36 7.61
C ILE A 25 1.67 -6.88 7.44
N CYS A 26 1.24 -5.92 8.26
CA CYS A 26 -0.06 -5.27 8.14
C CYS A 26 0.14 -3.82 7.69
N ALA A 27 -0.52 -3.41 6.61
CA ALA A 27 -0.40 -2.08 6.04
C ALA A 27 -1.76 -1.37 5.96
N TYR A 28 -1.82 -0.13 6.45
CA TYR A 28 -2.94 0.77 6.25
C TYR A 28 -2.62 1.73 5.10
N VAL A 29 -3.44 1.71 4.04
CA VAL A 29 -3.12 2.37 2.76
C VAL A 29 -4.18 3.40 2.41
N GLU A 30 -3.85 4.68 2.51
CA GLU A 30 -4.74 5.79 2.15
C GLU A 30 -4.63 6.15 0.66
N GLY A 31 -3.45 6.02 0.08
CA GLY A 31 -3.18 6.24 -1.33
C GLY A 31 -2.00 5.41 -1.80
N VAL A 32 -1.79 5.36 -3.12
CA VAL A 32 -0.65 4.65 -3.72
C VAL A 32 0.02 5.61 -4.68
N LYS A 33 1.29 5.95 -4.39
CA LYS A 33 2.09 6.88 -5.20
C LYS A 33 2.65 6.21 -6.46
N ASP A 34 3.19 5.00 -6.31
CA ASP A 34 3.65 4.15 -7.42
C ASP A 34 3.04 2.75 -7.30
N GLY A 35 1.97 2.51 -8.07
CA GLY A 35 1.25 1.24 -8.04
C GLY A 35 2.03 0.07 -8.63
N ARG A 36 2.92 0.31 -9.61
CA ARG A 36 3.70 -0.79 -10.21
C ARG A 36 4.75 -1.27 -9.23
N LYS A 37 5.50 -0.34 -8.63
CA LYS A 37 6.48 -0.64 -7.59
C LYS A 37 5.84 -1.41 -6.43
N LEU A 38 4.66 -0.97 -5.98
CA LEU A 38 3.91 -1.66 -4.92
C LEU A 38 3.55 -3.11 -5.29
N ILE A 39 3.07 -3.35 -6.51
CA ILE A 39 2.71 -4.71 -6.97
C ILE A 39 3.96 -5.59 -7.08
N GLU A 40 5.05 -5.08 -7.65
CA GLU A 40 6.29 -5.84 -7.83
C GLU A 40 6.90 -6.23 -6.48
N VAL A 41 7.06 -5.26 -5.58
CA VAL A 41 7.58 -5.51 -4.23
C VAL A 41 6.62 -6.38 -3.43
N GLY A 42 5.32 -6.07 -3.45
CA GLY A 42 4.30 -6.84 -2.75
C GLY A 42 4.32 -8.32 -3.13
N ARG A 43 4.42 -8.63 -4.43
CA ARG A 43 4.55 -10.02 -4.92
C ARG A 43 5.82 -10.70 -4.44
N LEU A 44 6.94 -9.99 -4.38
CA LEU A 44 8.21 -10.55 -3.91
C LEU A 44 8.12 -10.88 -2.42
N VAL A 45 7.62 -9.93 -1.62
CA VAL A 45 7.52 -10.07 -0.16
C VAL A 45 6.51 -11.13 0.23
N ALA A 46 5.35 -11.19 -0.45
CA ALA A 46 4.28 -12.17 -0.20
C ALA A 46 4.71 -13.64 -0.35
N ARG A 47 5.80 -13.92 -1.10
CA ARG A 47 6.38 -15.27 -1.21
C ARG A 47 6.96 -15.79 0.10
N SER A 48 7.33 -14.89 1.01
CA SER A 48 8.04 -15.23 2.24
C SER A 48 7.27 -14.83 3.50
N LYS A 49 6.47 -13.75 3.43
CA LYS A 49 5.74 -13.18 4.56
C LYS A 49 4.33 -12.76 4.13
N PRO A 50 3.28 -13.21 4.85
CA PRO A 50 1.92 -12.73 4.58
C PRO A 50 1.81 -11.21 4.73
N ILE A 51 1.10 -10.59 3.80
CA ILE A 51 0.81 -9.15 3.79
C ILE A 51 -0.70 -8.97 3.89
N ILE A 52 -1.15 -8.16 4.85
CA ILE A 52 -2.55 -7.77 5.02
C ILE A 52 -2.66 -6.28 4.75
N VAL A 53 -3.52 -5.88 3.81
CA VAL A 53 -3.72 -4.48 3.44
C VAL A 53 -5.12 -4.03 3.83
N LEU A 54 -5.20 -2.98 4.63
CA LEU A 54 -6.41 -2.24 4.92
C LEU A 54 -6.40 -0.95 4.10
N LYS A 55 -7.14 -0.92 2.98
CA LYS A 55 -7.30 0.27 2.15
C LYS A 55 -8.30 1.22 2.82
N ALA A 56 -7.86 2.44 3.12
CA ALA A 56 -8.72 3.52 3.58
C ALA A 56 -9.42 4.22 2.41
N GLY A 57 -10.59 4.81 2.64
CA GLY A 57 -11.27 5.62 1.62
C GLY A 57 -11.81 4.81 0.43
N SER A 58 -12.09 3.51 0.62
CA SER A 58 -12.72 2.63 -0.36
C SER A 58 -14.18 3.00 -0.68
N SER A 59 -14.83 3.82 0.16
CA SER A 59 -16.12 4.42 -0.20
C SER A 59 -15.94 5.60 -1.16
N GLU A 60 -16.90 5.82 -2.05
CA GLU A 60 -16.87 6.94 -3.01
C GLU A 60 -16.74 8.31 -2.32
N ALA A 61 -17.33 8.45 -1.13
CA ALA A 61 -17.17 9.62 -0.26
C ALA A 61 -15.75 9.72 0.34
N GLY A 62 -15.16 8.59 0.74
CA GLY A 62 -13.80 8.53 1.27
C GLY A 62 -12.72 8.78 0.21
N ALA A 63 -12.95 8.36 -1.03
CA ALA A 63 -12.08 8.64 -2.17
C ALA A 63 -12.07 10.14 -2.49
N ARG A 64 -13.24 10.80 -2.52
CA ARG A 64 -13.33 12.26 -2.68
C ARG A 64 -12.69 13.04 -1.54
N ALA A 65 -12.86 12.58 -0.30
CA ALA A 65 -12.23 13.21 0.86
C ALA A 65 -10.69 13.03 0.88
N SER A 66 -10.18 11.90 0.38
CA SER A 66 -8.73 11.64 0.27
C SER A 66 -8.08 12.49 -0.82
N LEU A 67 -8.77 12.70 -1.95
CA LEU A 67 -8.35 13.58 -3.05
C LEU A 67 -8.15 15.02 -2.56
N SER A 68 -9.05 15.55 -1.73
CA SER A 68 -8.95 16.93 -1.24
C SER A 68 -7.88 17.12 -0.16
N HIS A 69 -7.46 16.07 0.54
CA HIS A 69 -6.50 16.15 1.65
C HIS A 69 -5.06 15.82 1.23
N THR A 70 -4.87 14.81 0.38
CA THR A 70 -3.53 14.29 0.04
C THR A 70 -3.11 14.58 -1.40
N GLY A 71 -4.03 15.06 -2.25
CA GLY A 71 -3.78 15.29 -3.68
C GLY A 71 -3.46 14.01 -4.47
N SER A 72 -3.54 12.85 -3.83
CA SER A 72 -3.30 11.56 -4.48
C SER A 72 -4.60 11.09 -5.14
N ILE A 73 -4.50 10.66 -6.41
CA ILE A 73 -5.61 9.92 -7.03
C ILE A 73 -5.75 8.65 -6.20
N ALA A 74 -6.85 8.54 -5.47
CA ALA A 74 -7.23 7.29 -4.83
C ALA A 74 -7.34 6.25 -5.95
N GLY A 75 -6.28 5.45 -6.14
CA GLY A 75 -6.28 4.38 -7.12
C GLY A 75 -7.51 3.52 -6.88
N SER A 76 -8.24 3.20 -7.96
CA SER A 76 -9.48 2.46 -7.85
C SER A 76 -9.27 1.21 -6.98
N GLU A 77 -10.13 1.01 -5.99
CA GLU A 77 -10.06 -0.13 -5.07
C GLU A 77 -9.92 -1.45 -5.84
N SER A 78 -10.61 -1.57 -6.99
CA SER A 78 -10.54 -2.74 -7.87
C SER A 78 -9.14 -2.95 -8.48
N VAL A 79 -8.38 -1.89 -8.75
CA VAL A 79 -7.02 -1.96 -9.29
C VAL A 79 -6.03 -2.36 -8.20
N VAL A 80 -6.23 -1.87 -6.98
CA VAL A 80 -5.41 -2.25 -5.83
C VAL A 80 -5.68 -3.71 -5.43
N ASP A 81 -6.95 -4.12 -5.37
CA ASP A 81 -7.35 -5.52 -5.11
C ASP A 81 -6.81 -6.47 -6.19
N ALA A 82 -6.98 -6.12 -7.47
CA ALA A 82 -6.47 -6.93 -8.58
C ALA A 82 -4.94 -7.01 -8.63
N GLY A 83 -4.24 -5.97 -8.19
CA GLY A 83 -2.78 -5.93 -8.14
C GLY A 83 -2.18 -6.73 -6.98
N LEU A 84 -2.92 -6.88 -5.87
CA LEU A 84 -2.46 -7.49 -4.62
C LEU A 84 -3.02 -8.91 -4.37
N ARG A 85 -3.94 -9.39 -5.22
CA ARG A 85 -4.31 -10.82 -5.33
C ARG A 85 -3.20 -11.65 -5.96
#